data_AF-A0A932YTU7-F1
#
_entry.id   AF-A0A932YTU7-F1
#
_cell.length_a   1.000
_cell.length_b   1.000
_cell.length_c   1.000
_cell.angle_alpha   90.00
_cell.angle_beta   90.00
_cell.angle_gamma   90.00
#
_symmetry.space_group_name_H-M   'P 1'
#
loop_
_entity.id
_entity.type
_entity.pdbx_description
1 polymer ?
#
loop_
_entity_poly.entity_id
_entity_poly.type
_entity_poly.pdbx_seq_one_letter_code
_entity_poly.pdbx_strand_id
1 'polypeptide(L)'
;MKNYNILIWIALLIFGIIIANFIWEASVPAISGIGTVRFVDLERGFYGIEGDDGKKYDPINLAPEFQQNGLRVEISAKERKDVASIHMWGTIVEIVKIKRAPDETAD
;
A
#
# COMPACT_ATOMS: atom_id res chain seq x y z
N MET A 1 -20.23 -48.26 -14.99
CA MET A 1 -18.89 -47.76 -14.59
C MET A 1 -19.03 -46.25 -14.39
N LYS A 2 -18.76 -45.72 -13.19
CA LYS A 2 -18.95 -44.27 -12.92
C LYS A 2 -17.82 -43.49 -13.60
N ASN A 3 -18.17 -42.43 -14.34
CA ASN A 3 -17.23 -41.63 -15.12
C ASN A 3 -16.49 -40.64 -14.22
N TYR A 4 -15.52 -41.13 -13.46
CA TYR A 4 -14.72 -40.31 -12.53
C TYR A 4 -13.95 -39.16 -13.21
N ASN A 5 -13.76 -39.23 -14.54
CA ASN A 5 -13.09 -38.18 -15.32
C ASN A 5 -13.76 -36.81 -15.18
N ILE A 6 -15.10 -36.74 -15.13
CA ILE A 6 -15.82 -35.48 -14.97
C ILE A 6 -15.60 -34.86 -13.59
N LEU A 7 -15.50 -35.68 -12.54
CA LEU A 7 -15.22 -35.21 -11.18
C LEU A 7 -13.78 -34.69 -11.06
N ILE A 8 -12.82 -35.29 -11.77
CA ILE A 8 -11.43 -34.82 -11.83
C ILE A 8 -11.34 -33.43 -12.50
N TRP A 9 -12.04 -33.23 -13.63
CA TRP A 9 -12.07 -31.93 -14.29
C TRP A 9 -12.73 -30.83 -13.44
N ILE A 10 -13.81 -31.16 -12.71
CA ILE A 10 -14.46 -30.23 -11.78
C ILE A 10 -13.50 -29.87 -10.63
N ALA A 11 -12.80 -30.85 -10.06
CA ALA A 11 -11.83 -30.61 -8.99
C ALA A 11 -10.65 -29.72 -9.44
N LEU A 12 -10.13 -29.92 -10.66
CA LEU A 12 -9.07 -29.08 -11.22
C LEU A 12 -9.53 -27.65 -11.50
N LEU A 13 -10.77 -27.47 -11.93
CA LEU A 13 -11.34 -26.15 -12.19
C LEU A 13 -11.54 -25.37 -10.88
N ILE A 14 -12.05 -26.04 -9.83
CA ILE A 14 -12.18 -25.44 -8.49
C ILE A 14 -10.79 -25.11 -7.92
N PHE A 15 -9.82 -26.00 -8.06
CA PHE A 15 -8.45 -25.77 -7.59
C PHE A 15 -7.78 -24.59 -8.33
N GLY A 16 -8.01 -24.46 -9.63
CA GLY A 16 -7.52 -23.33 -10.43
C GLY A 16 -8.11 -21.99 -9.98
N ILE A 17 -9.39 -21.94 -9.62
CA ILE A 17 -10.04 -20.72 -9.09
C ILE A 17 -9.46 -20.34 -7.73
N ILE A 18 -9.21 -21.32 -6.84
CA ILE A 18 -8.61 -21.06 -5.52
C ILE A 18 -7.19 -20.51 -5.67
N ILE A 19 -6.39 -21.11 -6.56
CA ILE A 19 -5.03 -20.61 -6.85
C ILE A 19 -5.08 -19.20 -7.44
N ALA A 20 -5.97 -18.94 -8.39
CA ALA A 20 -6.08 -17.61 -9.01
C ALA A 20 -6.43 -16.51 -7.98
N ASN A 21 -7.37 -16.79 -7.06
CA ASN A 21 -7.74 -15.87 -5.99
C ASN A 21 -6.57 -15.63 -5.02
N PHE A 22 -5.82 -16.68 -4.67
CA PHE A 22 -4.65 -16.56 -3.79
C PHE A 22 -3.50 -15.75 -4.45
N ILE A 23 -3.27 -15.96 -5.75
CA ILE A 23 -2.27 -15.23 -6.52
C ILE A 23 -2.63 -13.74 -6.61
N TRP A 24 -3.91 -13.41 -6.77
CA TRP A 24 -4.37 -12.01 -6.84
C TRP A 24 -4.14 -11.28 -5.52
N GLU A 25 -4.55 -11.88 -4.39
CA GLU A 25 -4.44 -11.28 -3.06
C GLU A 25 -2.98 -10.96 -2.69
N ALA A 26 -2.05 -11.85 -3.06
CA ALA A 26 -0.62 -11.66 -2.79
C ALA A 26 0.02 -10.48 -3.56
N SER A 27 -0.66 -9.97 -4.60
CA SER A 27 -0.13 -8.93 -5.48
C SER A 27 -0.60 -7.51 -5.16
N VAL A 28 -1.65 -7.35 -4.35
CA VAL A 28 -2.19 -6.03 -4.00
C VAL A 28 -1.38 -5.43 -2.84
N PRO A 29 -0.85 -4.20 -2.96
CA PRO A 29 -0.23 -3.50 -1.83
C PRO A 29 -1.23 -3.38 -0.68
N ALA A 30 -0.84 -3.80 0.52
CA ALA A 30 -1.73 -3.86 1.68
C ALA A 30 -2.28 -2.48 2.10
N ILE A 31 -1.62 -1.39 1.69
CA ILE A 31 -2.02 -0.02 1.98
C ILE A 31 -2.19 0.70 0.65
N SER A 32 -3.37 1.27 0.41
CA SER A 32 -3.63 2.15 -0.72
C SER A 32 -4.58 3.26 -0.27
N GLY A 33 -4.29 4.50 -0.63
CA GLY A 33 -5.10 5.63 -0.21
C GLY A 33 -4.52 6.98 -0.55
N ILE A 34 -5.28 8.02 -0.22
CA ILE A 34 -4.88 9.42 -0.35
C ILE A 34 -4.38 9.90 1.01
N GLY A 35 -3.34 10.73 0.98
CA GLY A 35 -2.83 11.40 2.17
C GLY A 35 -2.17 12.73 1.84
N THR A 36 -1.58 13.34 2.86
CA THR A 36 -0.86 14.59 2.76
C THR A 36 0.55 14.40 3.28
N VAL A 37 1.55 14.77 2.48
CA VAL A 37 2.93 14.79 2.90
C VAL A 37 3.12 15.89 3.96
N ARG A 38 3.71 15.55 5.09
CA ARG A 38 3.98 16.46 6.19
C ARG A 38 5.45 16.42 6.57
N PHE A 39 6.03 17.61 6.74
CA PHE A 39 7.31 17.72 7.44
C PHE A 39 7.05 17.60 8.94
N VAL A 40 7.72 16.65 9.58
CA VAL A 40 7.62 16.38 11.03
C VAL A 40 8.94 16.79 11.66
N ASP A 41 8.91 17.77 12.56
CA ASP A 41 10.09 18.30 13.25
C ASP A 41 10.45 17.44 14.49
N LEU A 42 10.98 16.24 14.23
CA LEU A 42 11.47 15.29 15.24
C LEU A 42 12.85 14.78 14.82
N GLU A 43 13.81 14.72 15.75
CA GLU A 43 15.13 14.11 15.53
C GLU A 43 15.85 14.57 14.24
N ARG A 44 15.87 15.89 13.97
CA ARG A 44 16.37 16.60 12.76
C ARG A 44 15.38 16.74 11.61
N GLY A 45 14.19 16.19 11.77
CA GLY A 45 13.07 16.37 10.86
C GLY A 45 13.06 15.35 9.73
N PHE A 46 11.85 14.93 9.36
CA PHE A 46 11.63 13.99 8.27
C PHE A 46 10.28 14.27 7.59
N TYR A 47 10.03 13.62 6.45
CA TYR A 47 8.75 13.69 5.77
C TYR A 47 7.94 12.41 5.99
N GLY A 48 6.77 12.56 6.60
CA GLY A 48 5.77 11.51 6.76
C GLY A 48 4.55 11.75 5.87
N ILE A 49 3.64 10.78 5.81
CA ILE A 49 2.35 10.92 5.13
C ILE A 49 1.23 10.73 6.17
N GLU A 50 0.40 11.74 6.33
CA GLU A 50 -0.85 11.64 7.08
C GLU A 50 -1.95 11.19 6.12
N GLY A 51 -2.46 9.98 6.29
CA GLY A 51 -3.53 9.43 5.47
C GLY A 51 -4.88 10.05 5.80
N ASP A 52 -5.76 10.11 4.80
CA ASP A 52 -7.15 10.54 5.00
C ASP A 52 -7.95 9.54 5.88
N ASP A 53 -7.40 8.34 6.09
CA ASP A 53 -7.89 7.35 7.05
C ASP A 53 -7.50 7.67 8.52
N GLY A 54 -6.83 8.81 8.75
CA GLY A 54 -6.37 9.26 10.06
C GLY A 54 -5.09 8.58 10.56
N LYS A 55 -4.47 7.70 9.76
CA LYS A 55 -3.22 7.05 10.13
C LYS A 55 -2.01 7.85 9.67
N LYS A 56 -0.87 7.54 10.28
CA LYS A 56 0.44 8.10 9.96
C LYS A 56 1.30 7.03 9.33
N TYR A 57 1.90 7.35 8.20
CA TYR A 57 2.82 6.48 7.48
C TYR A 57 4.21 7.11 7.46
N ASP A 58 5.20 6.32 7.87
CA ASP A 58 6.62 6.67 7.95
C ASP A 58 7.35 5.99 6.77
N PRO A 59 7.41 6.65 5.59
CA PRO A 59 7.96 6.04 4.39
C PRO A 59 9.49 5.98 4.43
N ILE A 60 10.06 4.79 4.25
CA ILE A 60 11.52 4.61 4.22
C ILE A 60 12.17 5.00 2.88
N ASN A 61 11.36 5.25 1.84
CA ASN A 61 11.80 5.50 0.47
C ASN A 61 11.03 6.63 -0.23
N LEU A 62 10.58 7.66 0.51
CA LEU A 62 9.88 8.80 -0.09
C LEU A 62 10.81 9.62 -0.99
N ALA A 63 10.52 9.61 -2.29
CA ALA A 63 11.35 10.28 -3.30
C ALA A 63 11.37 11.81 -3.11
N PRO A 64 12.52 12.50 -3.34
CA PRO A 64 12.69 13.93 -3.06
C PRO A 64 11.64 14.85 -3.71
N GLU A 65 11.16 14.51 -4.90
CA GLU A 65 10.13 15.27 -5.63
C GLU A 65 8.76 15.30 -4.94
N PHE A 66 8.53 14.38 -3.98
CA PHE A 66 7.34 14.35 -3.14
C PHE A 66 7.59 14.91 -1.73
N GLN A 67 8.84 15.28 -1.37
CA GLN A 67 9.18 15.86 -0.07
C GLN A 67 8.81 17.34 0.00
N GLN A 68 7.52 17.62 -0.14
CA GLN A 68 6.93 18.95 -0.07
C GLN A 68 5.83 18.94 0.99
N ASN A 69 6.01 19.73 2.04
CA ASN A 69 5.01 19.84 3.09
C ASN A 69 3.67 20.36 2.53
N GLY A 70 2.59 19.64 2.82
CA GLY A 70 1.24 19.92 2.31
C GLY A 70 0.90 19.27 0.97
N LEU A 71 1.82 18.53 0.33
CA LEU A 71 1.55 17.89 -0.96
C LEU A 71 0.54 16.75 -0.80
N ARG A 72 -0.57 16.82 -1.55
CA ARG A 72 -1.55 15.74 -1.63
C ARG A 72 -1.05 14.63 -2.55
N VAL A 73 -1.08 13.40 -2.06
CA VAL A 73 -0.56 12.23 -2.78
C VAL A 73 -1.52 11.06 -2.68
N GLU A 74 -1.61 10.28 -3.76
CA GLU A 74 -2.18 8.94 -3.75
C GLU A 74 -1.03 7.94 -3.71
N ILE A 75 -1.07 7.04 -2.73
CA ILE A 75 -0.03 6.04 -2.52
C ILE A 75 -0.59 4.62 -2.60
N SER A 76 0.29 3.70 -2.99
CA SER A 76 0.18 2.28 -2.67
C SER A 76 1.47 1.84 -2.02
N ALA A 77 1.40 1.15 -0.89
CA ALA A 77 2.54 0.85 -0.04
C ALA A 77 2.43 -0.52 0.65
N LYS A 78 3.57 -1.02 1.10
CA LYS A 78 3.68 -2.22 1.94
C LYS A 78 4.07 -1.80 3.34
N GLU A 79 3.38 -2.33 4.34
CA GLU A 79 3.81 -2.21 5.72
C GLU A 79 5.11 -3.01 5.93
N ARG A 80 6.10 -2.38 6.56
CA ARG A 80 7.40 -2.99 6.86
C ARG A 80 7.49 -3.30 8.36
N LYS A 81 7.11 -4.53 8.73
CA LYS A 81 7.19 -5.04 10.12
C LYS A 81 8.56 -5.61 10.47
N ASP A 82 9.41 -5.77 9.47
CA ASP A 82 10.75 -6.35 9.56
C ASP A 82 11.84 -5.31 9.86
N VAL A 83 11.49 -4.03 9.94
CA VAL A 83 12.40 -2.93 10.23
C VAL A 83 11.94 -2.18 11.48
N ALA A 84 12.91 -1.66 12.25
CA ALA A 84 12.62 -0.82 13.41
C ALA A 84 12.43 0.63 12.97
N SER A 85 11.45 1.33 13.56
CA SER A 85 11.24 2.75 13.28
C SER A 85 12.29 3.56 14.02
N ILE A 86 12.92 4.48 13.30
CA ILE A 86 13.83 5.48 13.90
C ILE A 86 12.98 6.61 14.50
N HIS A 87 11.92 7.02 13.80
CA HIS A 87 11.11 8.19 14.17
C HIS A 87 10.02 7.89 15.22
N MET A 88 9.61 6.63 15.39
CA MET A 88 8.55 6.21 16.33
C MET A 88 7.23 7.00 16.16
N TRP A 89 6.92 7.46 14.94
CA TRP A 89 5.83 8.40 14.67
C TRP A 89 4.61 7.78 13.96
N GLY A 90 4.82 6.75 13.14
CA GLY A 90 3.76 6.14 12.33
C GLY A 90 4.12 4.72 11.87
N THR A 91 3.21 4.11 11.11
CA THR A 91 3.44 2.80 10.49
C THR A 91 4.54 2.91 9.45
N ILE A 92 5.60 2.12 9.60
CA ILE A 92 6.69 2.11 8.63
C ILE A 92 6.20 1.49 7.32
N VAL A 93 6.39 2.21 6.23
CA VAL A 93 5.96 1.74 4.92
C VAL A 93 7.05 1.85 3.87
N GLU A 94 6.99 0.94 2.91
CA GLU A 94 7.71 1.05 1.65
C GLU A 94 6.71 1.42 0.56
N ILE A 95 6.91 2.59 -0.05
CA ILE A 95 6.08 3.08 -1.14
C ILE A 95 6.36 2.24 -2.38
N VAL A 96 5.31 1.60 -2.91
CA VAL A 96 5.32 0.86 -4.18
C VAL A 96 4.94 1.76 -5.34
N LYS A 97 3.99 2.68 -5.11
CA LYS A 97 3.54 3.66 -6.10
C LYS A 97 3.14 4.94 -5.38
N ILE A 98 3.51 6.08 -5.97
CA ILE A 98 3.12 7.40 -5.50
C ILE A 98 2.87 8.31 -6.70
N LYS A 99 1.84 9.15 -6.60
CA LYS A 99 1.56 10.22 -7.55
C LYS A 99 0.88 11.37 -6.80
N ARG A 100 0.88 12.56 -7.39
CA ARG A 100 0.06 13.67 -6.88
C ARG A 100 -1.41 13.28 -6.94
N ALA A 101 -2.15 13.58 -5.88
CA ALA A 101 -3.60 13.41 -5.92
C ALA A 101 -4.20 14.44 -6.89
N PRO A 102 -5.36 14.16 -7.51
CA PRO A 102 -6.10 15.16 -8.28
C PRO A 102 -6.42 16.37 -7.40
N ASP A 103 -6.35 17.57 -7.97
CA ASP A 103 -6.85 18.76 -7.32
C ASP A 103 -8.37 18.61 -7.12
N GLU A 104 -8.88 18.87 -5.92
CA GLU A 104 -10.34 18.86 -5.62
C GLU A 104 -11.12 19.99 -6.32
N THR A 105 -10.45 20.80 -7.14
CA THR A 105 -11.08 21.89 -7.90
C THR A 105 -11.37 21.49 -9.34
N ALA A 106 -12.55 20.92 -9.57
CA ALA A 106 -13.32 21.03 -10.81
C ALA A 106 -14.78 20.62 -10.56
N ASP A 107 -15.55 21.52 -9.96
CA ASP A 107 -17.00 21.69 -10.19
C ASP A 107 -17.40 23.15 -9.89
#